data_AF-A0A8S9Q563-F1
#
_entry.id   AF-A0A8S9Q563-F1
#
_cell.length_a   1.000
_cell.length_b   1.000
_cell.length_c   1.000
_cell.angle_alpha   90.00
_cell.angle_beta   90.00
_cell.angle_gamma   90.00
#
_symmetry.space_group_name_H-M   'P 1'
#
loop_
_entity.id
_entity.type
_entity.pdbx_description
1 polymer ?
#
loop_
_entity_poly.entity_id
_entity_poly.type
_entity_poly.pdbx_seq_one_letter_code
_entity_poly.pdbx_strand_id
1 'polypeptide(L)'
;MLFSWSKHISFRRGALIVRRLCVLLDAERVYRELSTILEGEDNLDFASTMVQALNLILLTSPELAKLRDLLKGSLVSREGKELFVALYASWCHSPMAIISLCLLAQAYQHASVVIQSLVEEDINVKFLVQLDKLIRLLETPIFTYLRLQLLEPGRYTWLLKTLYGLLMLLPQQSAAFKILRTRLKTVPTYSFSGGGQISRASSGVPFSQYIHHREDGGAEDNNINNSHQGINFAARLQQFENVQNQHRGQTRNKVNDSYNTSFSSASKVHDAT
;
A
#
# COMPACT_ATOMS: atom_id res chain seq x y z
N MET A 1 20.57 -8.52 18.83
CA MET A 1 20.20 -7.09 19.01
C MET A 1 21.17 -6.13 18.31
N LEU A 2 22.49 -6.29 18.37
CA LEU A 2 23.49 -5.41 17.71
C LEU A 2 23.27 -5.16 16.19
N PHE A 3 22.81 -6.18 15.45
CA PHE A 3 22.52 -6.07 14.02
C PHE A 3 21.30 -5.18 13.70
N SER A 4 20.32 -5.11 14.60
CA SER A 4 19.13 -4.26 14.45
C SER A 4 19.48 -2.79 14.66
N TRP A 5 20.35 -2.50 15.63
CA TRP A 5 20.86 -1.16 15.89
C TRP A 5 21.75 -0.63 14.77
N SER A 6 22.60 -1.47 14.17
CA SER A 6 23.43 -1.11 13.02
C SER A 6 22.60 -0.84 11.75
N LYS A 7 21.58 -1.66 11.47
CA LYS A 7 20.64 -1.38 10.34
C LYS A 7 19.83 -0.10 10.59
N HIS A 8 19.38 0.14 11.82
CA HIS A 8 18.62 1.33 12.19
C HIS A 8 19.47 2.62 12.16
N ILE A 9 20.75 2.57 12.54
CA ILE A 9 21.67 3.73 12.44
C ILE A 9 21.99 4.06 10.98
N SER A 10 22.20 3.04 10.13
CA SER A 10 22.45 3.19 8.70
C SER A 10 21.22 3.74 7.97
N PHE A 11 20.03 3.23 8.31
CA PHE A 11 18.75 3.72 7.79
C PHE A 11 18.47 5.18 8.17
N ARG A 12 18.75 5.58 9.42
CA ARG A 12 18.60 6.99 9.85
C ARG A 12 19.54 7.93 9.10
N ARG A 13 20.78 7.51 8.85
CA ARG A 13 21.75 8.28 8.06
C ARG A 13 21.32 8.36 6.59
N GLY A 14 20.89 7.25 5.99
CA GLY A 14 20.35 7.23 4.62
C GLY A 14 19.12 8.11 4.44
N ALA A 15 18.19 8.11 5.41
CA ALA A 15 17.02 8.97 5.38
C ALA A 15 17.37 10.46 5.43
N LEU A 16 18.40 10.85 6.19
CA LEU A 16 18.89 12.23 6.22
C LEU A 16 19.54 12.63 4.89
N ILE A 17 20.27 11.72 4.24
CA ILE A 17 20.88 11.97 2.92
C ILE A 17 19.79 12.21 1.88
N VAL A 18 18.78 11.33 1.80
CA VAL A 18 17.66 11.49 0.84
C VAL A 18 16.92 12.81 1.08
N ARG A 19 16.63 13.15 2.35
CA ARG A 19 16.01 14.44 2.69
C ARG A 19 16.87 15.62 2.23
N ARG A 20 18.18 15.56 2.47
CA ARG A 20 19.10 16.63 2.07
C ARG A 20 19.18 16.77 0.55
N LEU A 21 19.20 15.66 -0.19
CA LEU A 21 19.15 15.68 -1.65
C LEU A 21 17.86 16.32 -2.16
N CYS A 22 16.70 15.98 -1.58
CA CYS A 22 15.42 16.58 -1.95
C CYS A 22 15.40 18.11 -1.77
N VAL A 23 16.10 18.63 -0.75
CA VAL A 23 16.23 20.08 -0.53
C VAL A 23 17.15 20.73 -1.56
N LEU A 24 18.19 20.03 -2.01
CA LEU A 24 19.23 20.59 -2.89
C LEU A 24 18.92 20.45 -4.39
N LEU A 25 18.25 19.37 -4.81
CA LEU A 25 18.15 18.96 -6.22
C LEU A 25 16.71 18.86 -6.75
N ASP A 26 15.75 19.38 -5.99
CA ASP A 26 14.31 19.17 -6.16
C ASP A 26 13.83 17.75 -5.80
N ALA A 27 12.78 17.67 -4.99
CA ALA A 27 12.28 16.41 -4.45
C ALA A 27 11.66 15.52 -5.53
N GLU A 28 11.00 16.11 -6.54
CA GLU A 28 10.37 15.35 -7.62
C GLU A 28 11.43 14.67 -8.48
N ARG A 29 12.45 15.43 -8.89
CA ARG A 29 13.55 14.89 -9.68
C ARG A 29 14.26 13.75 -8.95
N VAL A 30 14.60 13.95 -7.67
CA VAL A 30 15.25 12.92 -6.85
C VAL A 30 14.40 11.64 -6.78
N TYR A 31 13.09 11.77 -6.56
CA TYR A 31 12.20 10.62 -6.46
C TYR A 31 12.01 9.87 -7.78
N ARG A 32 11.99 10.59 -8.92
CA ARG A 32 11.95 9.97 -10.25
C ARG A 32 13.22 9.17 -10.53
N GLU A 33 14.39 9.76 -10.32
CA GLU A 33 15.69 9.10 -10.53
C GLU A 33 15.84 7.86 -9.63
N LEU A 34 15.53 7.99 -8.34
CA LEU A 34 15.55 6.85 -7.42
C LEU A 34 14.56 5.76 -7.81
N SER A 35 13.41 6.13 -8.38
CA SER A 35 12.44 5.16 -8.86
C SER A 35 12.96 4.38 -10.06
N THR A 36 13.56 5.05 -11.04
CA THR A 36 14.20 4.39 -12.20
C THR A 36 15.34 3.45 -11.77
N ILE A 37 16.17 3.87 -10.82
CA ILE A 37 17.26 3.02 -10.29
C ILE A 37 16.68 1.77 -9.60
N LEU A 38 15.67 1.95 -8.76
CA LEU A 38 15.09 0.86 -7.99
C LEU A 38 14.24 -0.11 -8.82
N GLU A 39 13.65 0.35 -9.92
CA GLU A 39 12.94 -0.51 -10.87
C GLU A 39 13.88 -1.52 -11.54
N GLY A 40 15.13 -1.13 -11.81
CA GLY A 40 16.15 -1.99 -12.41
C GLY A 40 17.03 -2.74 -11.40
N GLU A 41 16.68 -2.74 -10.11
CA GLU A 41 17.52 -3.36 -9.06
C GLU A 41 17.29 -4.88 -8.98
N ASP A 42 18.36 -5.65 -9.19
CA ASP A 42 18.33 -7.12 -9.15
C ASP A 42 18.11 -7.66 -7.73
N ASN A 43 18.63 -6.95 -6.71
CA ASN A 43 18.45 -7.34 -5.32
C ASN A 43 17.09 -6.87 -4.80
N LEU A 44 16.07 -7.71 -5.01
CA LEU A 44 14.69 -7.40 -4.65
C LEU A 44 14.50 -7.10 -3.14
N ASP A 45 15.22 -7.79 -2.26
CA ASP A 45 15.18 -7.52 -0.81
C ASP A 45 15.67 -6.09 -0.48
N PHE A 46 16.73 -5.65 -1.17
CA PHE A 46 17.25 -4.29 -1.05
C PHE A 46 16.27 -3.28 -1.65
N ALA A 47 15.76 -3.53 -2.86
CA ALA A 47 14.77 -2.68 -3.52
C ALA A 47 13.54 -2.45 -2.64
N SER A 48 12.97 -3.53 -2.08
CA SER A 48 11.83 -3.45 -1.16
C SER A 48 12.15 -2.65 0.10
N THR A 49 13.33 -2.84 0.68
CA THR A 49 13.77 -2.10 1.87
C THR A 49 13.92 -0.61 1.56
N MET A 50 14.49 -0.26 0.42
CA MET A 50 14.68 1.14 0.00
C MET A 50 13.34 1.80 -0.31
N VAL A 51 12.44 1.13 -1.03
CA VAL A 51 11.08 1.60 -1.32
C VAL A 51 10.31 1.87 -0.03
N GLN A 52 10.39 0.97 0.96
CA GLN A 52 9.78 1.20 2.28
C GLN A 52 10.37 2.43 2.98
N ALA A 53 11.68 2.67 2.86
CA ALA A 53 12.35 3.85 3.39
C ALA A 53 11.85 5.14 2.72
N LEU A 54 11.86 5.16 1.39
CA LEU A 54 11.43 6.30 0.57
C LEU A 54 9.96 6.60 0.79
N ASN A 55 9.11 5.60 0.96
CA ASN A 55 7.71 5.78 1.28
C ASN A 55 7.51 6.43 2.65
N LEU A 56 8.24 5.99 3.67
CA LEU A 56 8.18 6.62 4.98
C LEU A 56 8.66 8.08 4.94
N ILE A 57 9.75 8.36 4.20
CA ILE A 57 10.28 9.71 4.01
C ILE A 57 9.26 10.59 3.27
N LEU A 58 8.66 10.07 2.20
CA LEU A 58 7.63 10.72 1.39
C LEU A 58 6.45 11.15 2.25
N LEU A 59 5.99 10.28 3.16
CA LEU A 59 4.81 10.55 3.98
C LEU A 59 5.08 11.46 5.19
N THR A 60 6.30 11.46 5.73
CA THR A 60 6.59 12.10 7.03
C THR A 60 7.44 13.35 6.96
N SER A 61 8.23 13.56 5.90
CA SER A 61 9.23 14.62 5.90
C SER A 61 8.64 15.94 5.35
N PRO A 62 8.79 17.08 6.04
CA PRO A 62 8.17 18.34 5.63
C PRO A 62 8.65 18.82 4.26
N GLU A 63 9.89 18.52 3.88
CA GLU A 63 10.53 18.91 2.62
C GLU A 63 9.79 18.36 1.39
N LEU A 64 9.02 17.28 1.56
CA LEU A 64 8.26 16.61 0.51
C LEU A 64 6.80 17.08 0.41
N ALA A 65 6.44 18.19 1.05
CA ALA A 65 5.07 18.71 1.02
C ALA A 65 4.54 18.94 -0.41
N LYS A 66 5.32 19.64 -1.24
CA LYS A 66 4.97 19.89 -2.65
C LYS A 66 4.79 18.60 -3.44
N LEU A 67 5.68 17.64 -3.25
CA LEU A 67 5.63 16.35 -3.93
C LEU A 67 4.36 15.57 -3.56
N ARG A 68 3.97 15.60 -2.28
CA ARG A 68 2.73 14.98 -1.82
C ARG A 68 1.49 15.65 -2.40
N ASP A 69 1.49 16.98 -2.52
CA ASP A 69 0.34 17.69 -3.10
C ASP A 69 0.21 17.41 -4.61
N LEU A 70 1.33 17.28 -5.32
CA LEU A 70 1.36 16.82 -6.71
C LEU A 70 0.80 15.38 -6.82
N LEU A 71 1.19 14.48 -5.92
CA LEU A 71 0.67 13.11 -5.87
C LEU A 71 -0.83 13.04 -5.53
N LYS A 72 -1.34 13.88 -4.63
CA LYS A 72 -2.78 13.95 -4.35
C LYS A 72 -3.59 14.37 -5.58
N GLY A 73 -2.98 15.15 -6.47
CA GLY A 73 -3.55 15.60 -7.74
C GLY A 73 -3.43 14.58 -8.89
N SER A 74 -2.91 13.37 -8.67
CA SER A 74 -2.54 12.43 -9.75
C SER A 74 -3.69 12.00 -10.67
N LEU A 75 -4.93 12.04 -10.19
CA LEU A 75 -6.10 11.68 -10.99
C LEU A 75 -6.61 12.82 -11.87
N VAL A 76 -6.08 14.04 -11.70
CA VAL A 76 -6.57 15.27 -12.34
C VAL A 76 -5.47 15.98 -13.11
N SER A 77 -4.27 16.12 -12.53
CA SER A 77 -3.10 16.74 -13.16
C SER A 77 -2.29 15.71 -13.95
N ARG A 78 -1.82 16.13 -15.13
CA ARG A 78 -0.90 15.33 -15.96
C ARG A 78 0.43 15.10 -15.25
N GLU A 79 0.98 16.14 -14.62
CA GLU A 79 2.25 16.10 -13.91
C GLU A 79 2.16 15.14 -12.71
N GLY A 80 1.06 15.21 -11.96
CA GLY A 80 0.76 14.26 -10.88
C GLY A 80 0.63 12.82 -11.39
N LYS A 81 -0.09 12.62 -12.50
CA LYS A 81 -0.22 11.32 -13.16
C LYS A 81 1.15 10.74 -13.54
N GLU A 82 2.00 11.54 -14.19
CA GLU A 82 3.33 11.11 -14.62
C GLU A 82 4.23 10.76 -13.44
N LEU A 83 4.14 11.53 -12.34
CA LEU A 83 4.86 11.23 -11.11
C LEU A 83 4.35 9.93 -10.47
N PHE A 84 3.04 9.77 -10.34
CA PHE A 84 2.44 8.56 -9.80
C PHE A 84 2.88 7.34 -10.59
N VAL A 85 2.82 7.40 -11.93
CA VAL A 85 3.23 6.31 -12.81
C VAL A 85 4.72 6.01 -12.68
N ALA A 86 5.58 7.04 -12.60
CA ALA A 86 7.00 6.85 -12.38
C ALA A 86 7.25 6.09 -11.07
N LEU A 87 6.70 6.57 -9.96
CA LEU A 87 6.89 5.93 -8.65
C LEU A 87 6.28 4.53 -8.56
N TYR A 88 5.16 4.31 -9.22
CA TYR A 88 4.43 3.03 -9.14
C TYR A 88 5.35 1.86 -9.49
N ALA A 89 6.19 2.01 -10.51
CA ALA A 89 7.02 0.94 -11.02
C ALA A 89 7.96 0.34 -9.98
N SER A 90 8.70 1.18 -9.26
CA SER A 90 9.55 0.70 -8.16
C SER A 90 8.79 0.50 -6.86
N TRP A 91 7.68 1.21 -6.62
CA TRP A 91 6.86 0.98 -5.43
C TRP A 91 6.29 -0.43 -5.40
N CYS A 92 6.16 -1.09 -6.56
CA CYS A 92 5.75 -2.48 -6.69
C CYS A 92 6.61 -3.46 -5.89
N HIS A 93 7.84 -3.12 -5.49
CA HIS A 93 8.63 -3.99 -4.60
C HIS A 93 8.10 -4.06 -3.16
N SER A 94 7.10 -3.25 -2.78
CA SER A 94 6.46 -3.30 -1.47
C SER A 94 4.94 -3.09 -1.56
N PRO A 95 4.12 -4.09 -1.18
CA PRO A 95 2.65 -3.97 -1.19
C PRO A 95 2.16 -2.78 -0.36
N MET A 96 2.73 -2.57 0.82
CA MET A 96 2.34 -1.47 1.71
C MET A 96 2.70 -0.11 1.13
N ALA A 97 3.79 -0.01 0.36
CA ALA A 97 4.16 1.21 -0.33
C ALA A 97 3.14 1.53 -1.43
N ILE A 98 2.77 0.56 -2.28
CA ILE A 98 1.73 0.75 -3.31
C ILE A 98 0.40 1.16 -2.69
N ILE A 99 -0.06 0.44 -1.67
CA ILE A 99 -1.34 0.79 -1.00
C ILE A 99 -1.26 2.23 -0.46
N SER A 100 -0.17 2.60 0.20
CA SER A 100 -0.01 3.96 0.72
C SER A 100 0.07 5.03 -0.37
N LEU A 101 0.70 4.73 -1.51
CA LEU A 101 0.77 5.61 -2.67
C LEU A 101 -0.62 5.82 -3.29
N CYS A 102 -1.40 4.74 -3.44
CA CYS A 102 -2.78 4.81 -3.91
C CYS A 102 -3.68 5.60 -2.95
N LEU A 103 -3.53 5.39 -1.63
CA LEU A 103 -4.25 6.16 -0.61
C LEU A 103 -3.87 7.64 -0.65
N LEU A 104 -2.58 7.95 -0.84
CA LEU A 104 -2.10 9.32 -1.01
C LEU A 104 -2.69 10.00 -2.25
N ALA A 105 -2.71 9.29 -3.38
CA ALA A 105 -3.24 9.75 -4.66
C ALA A 105 -4.77 9.68 -4.77
N GLN A 106 -5.46 9.26 -3.71
CA GLN A 106 -6.92 9.06 -3.68
C GLN A 106 -7.45 8.02 -4.69
N ALA A 107 -6.58 7.13 -5.18
CA ALA A 107 -6.91 6.03 -6.06
C ALA A 107 -7.49 4.84 -5.27
N TYR A 108 -8.58 5.06 -4.52
CA TYR A 108 -9.14 4.09 -3.58
C TYR A 108 -9.67 2.82 -4.25
N GLN A 109 -10.26 2.94 -5.43
CA GLN A 109 -10.72 1.79 -6.18
C GLN A 109 -9.53 0.86 -6.51
N HIS A 110 -8.45 1.43 -7.04
CA HIS A 110 -7.23 0.67 -7.33
C HIS A 110 -6.60 0.09 -6.06
N ALA A 111 -6.53 0.85 -4.97
CA ALA A 111 -6.05 0.35 -3.68
C ALA A 111 -6.84 -0.89 -3.21
N SER A 112 -8.16 -0.90 -3.38
CA SER A 112 -9.00 -2.04 -3.00
C SER A 112 -8.70 -3.28 -3.85
N VAL A 113 -8.41 -3.12 -5.14
CA VAL A 113 -8.06 -4.22 -6.03
C VAL A 113 -6.67 -4.77 -5.71
N VAL A 114 -5.70 -3.89 -5.46
CA VAL A 114 -4.35 -4.30 -5.02
C VAL A 114 -4.43 -5.11 -3.72
N ILE A 115 -5.27 -4.70 -2.75
CA ILE A 115 -5.45 -5.48 -1.51
C ILE A 115 -6.03 -6.87 -1.78
N GLN A 116 -6.97 -6.98 -2.72
CA GLN A 116 -7.55 -8.26 -3.08
C GLN A 116 -6.54 -9.20 -3.73
N SER A 117 -5.58 -8.68 -4.51
CA SER A 117 -4.51 -9.50 -5.08
C SER A 117 -3.48 -9.97 -4.03
N LEU A 118 -3.47 -9.41 -2.81
CA LEU A 118 -2.61 -9.88 -1.71
C LEU A 118 -3.13 -11.14 -1.02
N VAL A 119 -4.34 -11.61 -1.35
CA VAL A 119 -4.92 -12.84 -0.76
C VAL A 119 -4.05 -14.06 -1.06
N GLU A 120 -3.34 -14.05 -2.20
CA GLU A 120 -2.40 -15.12 -2.58
C GLU A 120 -1.00 -14.96 -1.95
N GLU A 121 -0.76 -13.90 -1.19
CA GLU A 121 0.53 -13.65 -0.54
C GLU A 121 0.62 -14.43 0.78
N ASP A 122 1.73 -15.16 0.99
CA ASP A 122 2.00 -15.82 2.26
C ASP A 122 2.13 -14.76 3.37
N ILE A 123 1.06 -14.62 4.19
CA ILE A 123 0.99 -13.67 5.30
C ILE A 123 2.08 -14.02 6.32
N ASN A 124 3.23 -13.37 6.17
CA ASN A 124 4.39 -13.57 7.02
C ASN A 124 4.54 -12.43 8.05
N VAL A 125 5.42 -12.64 9.03
CA VAL A 125 5.65 -11.65 10.10
C VAL A 125 6.15 -10.31 9.55
N LYS A 126 6.98 -10.30 8.50
CA LYS A 126 7.49 -9.06 7.91
C LYS A 126 6.34 -8.27 7.28
N PHE A 127 5.45 -8.93 6.56
CA PHE A 127 4.24 -8.35 5.99
C PHE A 127 3.37 -7.71 7.08
N LEU A 128 3.08 -8.45 8.15
CA LEU A 128 2.25 -7.95 9.27
C LEU A 128 2.86 -6.74 9.97
N VAL A 129 4.18 -6.72 10.16
CA VAL A 129 4.88 -5.55 10.73
C VAL A 129 4.76 -4.33 9.82
N GLN A 130 4.84 -4.50 8.50
CA GLN A 130 4.70 -3.38 7.55
C GLN A 130 3.24 -2.90 7.46
N LEU A 131 2.28 -3.82 7.48
CA LEU A 131 0.86 -3.49 7.51
C LEU A 131 0.51 -2.69 8.77
N ASP A 132 1.01 -3.12 9.93
CA ASP A 132 0.79 -2.40 11.19
C ASP A 132 1.41 -0.98 11.16
N LYS A 133 2.61 -0.81 10.57
CA LYS A 133 3.19 0.52 10.32
C LYS A 133 2.31 1.38 9.41
N LEU A 134 1.77 0.81 8.34
CA LEU A 134 0.86 1.51 7.44
C LEU A 134 -0.39 2.00 8.19
N ILE A 135 -1.02 1.16 9.01
CA ILE A 135 -2.18 1.58 9.80
C ILE A 135 -1.84 2.71 10.76
N ARG A 136 -0.68 2.64 11.42
CA ARG A 136 -0.20 3.76 12.25
C ARG A 136 0.02 5.03 11.45
N LEU A 137 0.49 4.92 10.20
CA LEU A 137 0.64 6.08 9.31
C LEU A 137 -0.72 6.71 8.97
N LEU A 138 -1.80 5.93 8.79
CA LEU A 138 -3.14 6.46 8.52
C LEU A 138 -3.67 7.37 9.65
N GLU A 139 -3.21 7.16 10.89
CA GLU A 139 -3.53 8.01 12.04
C GLU A 139 -2.74 9.32 12.06
N THR A 140 -1.66 9.43 11.29
CA THR A 140 -0.83 10.64 11.26
C THR A 140 -1.55 11.80 10.54
N PRO A 141 -1.10 13.05 10.75
CA PRO A 141 -1.74 14.22 10.13
C PRO A 141 -1.77 14.19 8.60
N ILE A 142 -0.84 13.46 7.96
CA ILE A 142 -0.75 13.42 6.49
C ILE A 142 -2.01 12.85 5.84
N PHE A 143 -2.69 11.92 6.53
CA PHE A 143 -3.93 11.28 6.08
C PHE A 143 -5.17 11.85 6.78
N THR A 144 -5.09 13.07 7.34
CA THR A 144 -6.28 13.72 7.93
C THR A 144 -7.42 13.83 6.92
N TYR A 145 -7.12 14.10 5.66
CA TYR A 145 -8.13 14.17 4.60
C TYR A 145 -8.86 12.83 4.40
N LEU A 146 -8.18 11.67 4.50
CA LEU A 146 -8.86 10.37 4.44
C LEU A 146 -9.89 10.23 5.56
N ARG A 147 -9.49 10.60 6.78
CA ARG A 147 -10.37 10.53 7.95
C ARG A 147 -11.56 11.48 7.83
N LEU A 148 -11.37 12.64 7.20
CA LEU A 148 -12.47 13.57 6.89
C LEU A 148 -13.39 13.01 5.79
N GLN A 149 -12.84 12.35 4.76
CA GLN A 149 -13.61 11.71 3.71
C GLN A 149 -14.45 10.53 4.23
N LEU A 150 -14.05 9.90 5.34
CA LEU A 150 -14.87 8.89 6.00
C LEU A 150 -16.18 9.44 6.58
N LEU A 151 -16.35 10.75 6.75
CA LEU A 151 -17.65 11.30 7.12
C LEU A 151 -18.69 11.18 5.99
N GLU A 152 -18.27 10.92 4.75
CA GLU A 152 -19.17 10.77 3.60
C GLU A 152 -19.05 9.35 2.98
N PRO A 153 -19.50 8.29 3.68
CA PRO A 153 -19.30 6.91 3.22
C PRO A 153 -20.00 6.61 1.89
N GLY A 154 -21.08 7.32 1.56
CA GLY A 154 -21.76 7.19 0.26
C GLY A 154 -20.92 7.70 -0.92
N ARG A 155 -20.07 8.70 -0.69
CA ARG A 155 -19.19 9.27 -1.72
C ARG A 155 -17.88 8.50 -1.84
N TYR A 156 -17.37 7.99 -0.73
CA TYR A 156 -16.08 7.31 -0.66
C TYR A 156 -16.22 5.81 -0.31
N THR A 157 -17.12 5.11 -1.03
CA THR A 157 -17.38 3.67 -0.85
C THR A 157 -16.12 2.82 -1.01
N TRP A 158 -15.29 3.15 -2.00
CA TRP A 158 -14.02 2.46 -2.27
C TRP A 158 -12.99 2.67 -1.17
N LEU A 159 -12.96 3.84 -0.51
CA LEU A 159 -12.10 4.08 0.65
C LEU A 159 -12.51 3.16 1.79
N LEU A 160 -13.82 3.07 2.05
CA LEU A 160 -14.36 2.19 3.09
C LEU A 160 -14.02 0.71 2.80
N LYS A 161 -14.23 0.26 1.54
CA LYS A 161 -13.84 -1.09 1.09
C LYS A 161 -12.35 -1.36 1.28
N THR A 162 -11.50 -0.39 0.95
CA THR A 162 -10.04 -0.47 1.12
C THR A 162 -9.67 -0.63 2.61
N LEU A 163 -10.22 0.21 3.49
CA LEU A 163 -9.92 0.14 4.93
C LEU A 163 -10.44 -1.15 5.58
N TYR A 164 -11.62 -1.64 5.20
CA TYR A 164 -12.08 -2.95 5.67
C TYR A 164 -11.22 -4.08 5.11
N GLY A 165 -10.75 -4.00 3.85
CA GLY A 165 -9.79 -4.94 3.30
C GLY A 165 -8.50 -5.01 4.13
N LEU A 166 -7.92 -3.87 4.48
CA LEU A 166 -6.76 -3.81 5.38
C LEU A 166 -7.08 -4.38 6.77
N LEU A 167 -8.28 -4.13 7.30
CA LEU A 167 -8.71 -4.67 8.59
C LEU A 167 -8.77 -6.20 8.58
N MET A 168 -9.21 -6.81 7.47
CA MET A 168 -9.33 -8.26 7.33
C MET A 168 -7.98 -8.97 7.17
N LEU A 169 -6.93 -8.26 6.73
CA LEU A 169 -5.56 -8.79 6.66
C LEU A 169 -4.84 -8.80 8.02
N LEU A 170 -5.36 -8.09 9.03
CA LEU A 170 -4.72 -7.96 10.33
C LEU A 170 -5.12 -9.08 11.31
N PRO A 171 -4.18 -9.60 12.11
CA PRO A 171 -4.50 -10.44 13.26
C PRO A 171 -5.37 -9.67 14.27
N GLN A 172 -6.43 -10.29 14.75
CA GLN A 172 -7.42 -9.65 15.63
C GLN A 172 -6.83 -9.08 16.93
N GLN A 173 -5.74 -9.66 17.41
CA GLN A 173 -5.07 -9.25 18.65
C GLN A 173 -4.12 -8.06 18.46
N SER A 174 -3.82 -7.69 17.22
CA SER A 174 -2.87 -6.62 16.92
C SER A 174 -3.38 -5.23 17.35
N ALA A 175 -2.44 -4.35 17.70
CA ALA A 175 -2.78 -2.96 18.03
C ALA A 175 -3.33 -2.21 16.81
N ALA A 176 -2.74 -2.42 15.62
CA ALA A 176 -3.26 -1.86 14.37
C ALA A 176 -4.73 -2.25 14.11
N PHE A 177 -5.12 -3.51 14.35
CA PHE A 177 -6.52 -3.92 14.21
C PHE A 177 -7.44 -3.10 15.11
N LYS A 178 -7.06 -2.91 16.38
CA LYS A 178 -7.85 -2.11 17.34
C LYS A 178 -7.95 -0.64 16.92
N ILE A 179 -6.85 -0.04 16.46
CA ILE A 179 -6.82 1.35 15.96
C ILE A 179 -7.81 1.51 14.80
N LEU A 180 -7.63 0.70 13.75
CA LEU A 180 -8.42 0.82 12.53
C LEU A 180 -9.90 0.50 12.79
N ARG A 181 -10.20 -0.55 13.56
CA ARG A 181 -11.57 -0.90 13.95
C ARG A 181 -12.24 0.23 14.73
N THR A 182 -11.50 0.90 15.63
CA THR A 182 -12.05 2.01 16.41
C THR A 182 -12.40 3.17 15.50
N ARG A 183 -11.54 3.54 14.55
CA ARG A 183 -11.88 4.56 13.53
C ARG A 183 -13.09 4.19 12.70
N LEU A 184 -13.15 2.97 12.18
CA LEU A 184 -14.27 2.52 11.36
C LEU A 184 -15.59 2.48 12.16
N LYS A 185 -15.54 2.21 13.46
CA LYS A 185 -16.73 2.30 14.34
C LYS A 185 -17.22 3.73 14.56
N THR A 186 -16.34 4.73 14.47
CA THR A 186 -16.71 6.15 14.61
C THR A 186 -17.27 6.75 13.32
N VAL A 187 -17.15 6.04 12.20
CA VAL A 187 -17.74 6.46 10.93
C VAL A 187 -19.26 6.43 11.05
N PRO A 188 -19.98 7.51 10.69
CA PRO A 188 -21.43 7.50 10.72
C PRO A 188 -21.95 6.38 9.80
N THR A 189 -22.69 5.43 10.36
CA THR A 189 -23.54 4.55 9.58
C THR A 189 -24.71 5.40 9.08
N TYR A 190 -24.54 6.06 7.94
CA TYR A 190 -25.69 6.53 7.20
C TYR A 190 -26.42 5.27 6.74
N SER A 191 -27.44 4.88 7.50
CA SER A 191 -28.53 4.08 6.94
C SER A 191 -28.99 4.86 5.71
N PHE A 192 -28.77 4.29 4.53
CA PHE A 192 -29.40 4.76 3.32
C PHE A 192 -30.91 4.54 3.50
N SER A 193 -31.57 5.47 4.20
CA SER A 193 -33.01 5.52 4.34
C SER A 193 -33.59 5.97 3.01
N GLY A 194 -33.64 5.04 2.05
CA GLY A 194 -34.70 5.06 1.06
C GLY A 194 -36.02 4.76 1.77
N GLY A 195 -36.67 5.79 2.30
CA GLY A 195 -38.05 5.77 2.78
C GLY A 195 -38.35 5.01 4.08
N GLY A 196 -38.76 5.74 5.12
CA GLY A 196 -39.68 5.20 6.13
C GLY A 196 -39.08 4.73 7.47
N GLN A 197 -39.27 5.60 8.46
CA GLN A 197 -39.47 5.32 9.89
C GLN A 197 -38.31 4.85 10.79
N ILE A 198 -38.29 5.54 11.93
CA ILE A 198 -37.44 5.42 13.10
C ILE A 198 -37.74 4.10 13.83
N SER A 199 -36.69 3.35 14.18
CA SER A 199 -36.68 2.46 15.35
C SER A 199 -35.23 2.22 15.77
N ARG A 200 -34.85 2.85 16.90
CA ARG A 200 -33.59 2.63 17.59
C ARG A 200 -33.65 1.24 18.24
N ALA A 201 -32.74 0.34 17.87
CA ALA A 201 -32.45 -0.86 18.65
C ALA A 201 -30.95 -1.14 18.69
N SER A 202 -30.49 -1.42 19.90
CA SER A 202 -29.12 -1.73 20.29
C SER A 202 -28.55 -2.99 19.64
N SER A 203 -27.21 -3.02 19.61
CA SER A 203 -26.34 -4.20 19.66
C SER A 203 -26.45 -5.27 18.56
N GLY A 204 -25.31 -5.49 17.91
CA GLY A 204 -25.10 -6.64 17.02
C GLY A 204 -24.78 -6.17 15.61
N VAL A 205 -23.56 -6.44 15.16
CA VAL A 205 -23.17 -6.25 13.76
C VAL A 205 -23.96 -7.24 12.91
N PRO A 206 -24.52 -6.81 11.77
CA PRO A 206 -24.42 -7.64 10.57
C PRO A 206 -24.04 -6.77 9.37
N PHE A 207 -22.76 -6.86 8.96
CA PHE A 207 -22.28 -6.28 7.70
C PHE A 207 -22.61 -7.20 6.49
N SER A 208 -23.27 -8.34 6.69
CA SER A 208 -23.50 -9.32 5.62
C SER A 208 -24.62 -8.95 4.64
N GLN A 209 -25.26 -7.78 4.76
CA GLN A 209 -26.31 -7.34 3.84
C GLN A 209 -25.86 -6.37 2.75
N TYR A 210 -24.57 -6.02 2.71
CA TYR A 210 -24.03 -5.11 1.67
C TYR A 210 -23.48 -5.81 0.43
N ILE A 211 -23.51 -7.15 0.39
CA ILE A 211 -23.06 -7.94 -0.77
C ILE A 211 -24.15 -8.94 -1.16
N HIS A 212 -25.26 -8.45 -1.71
CA HIS A 212 -26.04 -9.22 -2.66
C HIS A 212 -26.77 -8.31 -3.66
N HIS A 213 -26.37 -8.44 -4.92
CA HIS A 213 -27.02 -8.06 -6.17
C HIS A 213 -27.75 -6.71 -6.30
N ARG A 214 -27.19 -5.89 -7.21
CA ARG A 214 -27.93 -5.47 -8.41
C ARG A 214 -26.98 -5.38 -9.60
N GLU A 215 -26.87 -6.48 -10.35
CA GLU A 215 -26.67 -6.40 -11.80
C GLU A 215 -28.05 -6.10 -12.35
N ASP A 216 -28.28 -4.87 -12.82
CA ASP A 216 -29.19 -4.62 -13.94
C ASP A 216 -28.91 -3.25 -14.55
N GLY A 217 -28.92 -3.19 -15.87
CA GLY A 217 -28.44 -2.09 -16.70
C GLY A 217 -29.27 -0.81 -16.61
N GLY A 218 -28.59 0.30 -16.88
CA GLY A 218 -29.20 1.62 -17.03
C GLY A 218 -28.12 2.62 -17.42
N ALA A 219 -27.99 2.84 -18.74
CA ALA A 219 -27.05 3.75 -19.36
C ALA A 219 -27.28 5.21 -18.90
N GLU A 220 -26.20 5.84 -18.41
CA GLU A 220 -25.95 7.26 -18.66
C GLU A 220 -24.50 7.39 -19.13
N ASP A 221 -24.35 7.04 -20.41
CA ASP A 221 -23.25 7.46 -21.25
C ASP A 221 -23.44 8.95 -21.56
N ASN A 222 -22.50 9.79 -21.11
CA ASN A 222 -22.21 11.09 -21.70
C ASN A 222 -20.87 11.63 -21.14
N ASN A 223 -19.77 11.05 -21.60
CA ASN A 223 -18.77 11.82 -22.35
C ASN A 223 -17.62 10.91 -22.83
N ILE A 224 -17.84 10.32 -23.99
CA ILE A 224 -16.78 9.85 -24.88
C ILE A 224 -16.07 11.10 -25.43
N ASN A 225 -14.89 11.41 -24.90
CA ASN A 225 -13.74 11.98 -25.64
C ASN A 225 -12.56 12.27 -24.69
N ASN A 226 -11.91 11.23 -24.14
CA ASN A 226 -10.55 11.37 -23.62
C ASN A 226 -9.78 10.05 -23.64
N SER A 227 -9.61 9.51 -24.85
CA SER A 227 -9.13 8.14 -25.10
C SER A 227 -7.66 7.85 -24.69
N HIS A 228 -6.93 8.79 -24.06
CA HIS A 228 -5.56 8.53 -23.55
C HIS A 228 -5.19 9.23 -22.22
N GLN A 229 -6.11 9.93 -21.54
CA GLN A 229 -5.73 10.79 -20.40
C GLN A 229 -5.67 10.08 -19.04
N GLY A 230 -6.30 8.90 -18.86
CA GLY A 230 -6.35 8.19 -17.57
C GLY A 230 -5.10 7.38 -17.22
N ILE A 231 -4.89 7.07 -15.94
CA ILE A 231 -3.92 6.06 -15.50
C ILE A 231 -4.48 4.67 -15.85
N ASN A 232 -3.73 3.85 -16.58
CA ASN A 232 -4.12 2.47 -16.85
C ASN A 232 -3.88 1.60 -15.61
N PHE A 233 -4.83 1.59 -14.70
CA PHE A 233 -4.74 0.84 -13.44
C PHE A 233 -4.67 -0.67 -13.64
N ALA A 234 -5.25 -1.22 -14.72
CA ALA A 234 -5.16 -2.64 -15.04
C ALA A 234 -3.73 -3.07 -15.36
N ALA A 235 -3.04 -2.33 -16.24
CA ALA A 235 -1.62 -2.57 -16.54
C ALA A 235 -0.74 -2.41 -15.30
N ARG A 236 -1.07 -1.45 -14.43
CA ARG A 236 -0.33 -1.23 -13.17
C ARG A 236 -0.57 -2.34 -12.16
N LEU A 237 -1.76 -2.92 -12.09
CA LEU A 237 -2.01 -4.11 -11.28
C LEU A 237 -1.17 -5.30 -11.76
N GLN A 238 -1.14 -5.57 -13.06
CA GLN A 238 -0.33 -6.64 -13.63
C GLN A 238 1.17 -6.44 -13.34
N GLN A 239 1.67 -5.21 -13.44
CA GLN A 239 3.04 -4.90 -13.07
C GLN A 239 3.31 -5.21 -11.59
N PHE A 240 2.39 -4.83 -10.71
CA PHE A 240 2.49 -5.13 -9.28
C PHE A 240 2.55 -6.64 -9.02
N GLU A 241 1.59 -7.40 -9.58
CA GLU A 241 1.54 -8.85 -9.45
C GLU A 241 2.83 -9.51 -9.96
N ASN A 242 3.33 -9.09 -11.12
CA ASN A 242 4.58 -9.61 -11.68
C ASN A 242 5.77 -9.41 -10.74
N VAL A 243 5.95 -8.22 -10.18
CA VAL A 243 7.03 -7.94 -9.23
C VAL A 243 6.86 -8.77 -7.94
N GLN A 244 5.63 -8.91 -7.43
CA GLN A 244 5.37 -9.76 -6.27
C GLN A 244 5.67 -11.23 -6.55
N ASN A 245 5.38 -11.73 -7.76
CA ASN A 245 5.69 -13.10 -8.17
C ASN A 245 7.21 -13.34 -8.20
N GLN A 246 7.99 -12.36 -8.65
CA GLN A 246 9.45 -12.43 -8.63
C GLN A 246 10.02 -12.51 -7.20
N HIS A 247 9.48 -11.72 -6.27
CA HIS A 247 9.82 -11.80 -4.85
C HIS A 247 9.52 -13.18 -4.25
N ARG A 248 8.39 -13.78 -4.61
CA ARG A 248 8.03 -15.16 -4.20
C ARG A 248 9.01 -16.19 -4.76
N GLY A 249 9.36 -16.06 -6.05
CA GLY A 249 10.34 -16.92 -6.72
C GLY A 249 11.72 -16.89 -6.04
N GLN A 250 12.25 -15.69 -5.77
CA GLN A 250 13.55 -15.56 -5.09
C GLN A 250 13.54 -16.14 -3.67
N THR A 251 12.44 -15.95 -2.93
CA THR A 251 12.31 -16.51 -1.58
C THR A 251 12.29 -18.03 -1.61
N ARG A 252 11.56 -18.63 -2.56
CA ARG A 252 11.50 -20.09 -2.73
C ARG A 252 12.85 -20.68 -3.15
N ASN A 253 13.58 -20.02 -4.04
CA ASN A 253 14.91 -20.46 -4.47
C ASN A 253 15.93 -20.42 -3.31
N LYS A 254 15.95 -19.34 -2.52
CA LYS A 254 16.84 -19.24 -1.33
C LYS A 254 16.57 -20.34 -0.31
N VAL A 255 15.31 -20.73 -0.12
CA VAL A 255 14.93 -21.83 0.77
C VAL A 255 15.44 -23.17 0.24
N ASN A 256 15.24 -23.45 -1.06
CA ASN A 256 15.73 -24.68 -1.69
C ASN A 256 17.27 -24.79 -1.68
N ASP A 257 17.99 -23.71 -1.97
CA ASP A 257 19.46 -23.68 -1.92
C ASP A 257 19.99 -23.95 -0.51
N SER A 258 19.30 -23.41 0.51
CA SER A 258 19.65 -23.62 1.91
C SER A 258 19.46 -25.09 2.32
N TYR A 259 18.39 -25.74 1.87
CA TYR A 259 18.17 -27.18 2.09
C TYR A 259 19.23 -28.04 1.40
N ASN A 260 19.55 -27.74 0.13
CA ASN A 260 20.54 -28.50 -0.63
C ASN A 260 21.96 -28.37 -0.05
N THR A 261 22.32 -27.17 0.43
CA THR A 261 23.62 -26.94 1.09
C THR A 261 23.71 -27.72 2.41
N SER A 262 22.62 -27.73 3.19
CA SER A 262 22.53 -28.48 4.46
C SER A 262 22.67 -29.99 4.25
N PHE A 263 22.04 -30.53 3.21
CA PHE A 263 22.12 -31.96 2.87
C PHE A 263 23.52 -32.34 2.35
N SER A 264 24.14 -31.49 1.51
CA SER A 264 25.51 -31.69 1.04
C SER A 264 26.55 -31.69 2.17
N SER A 265 26.38 -30.82 3.17
CA SER A 265 27.22 -30.83 4.36
C SER A 265 26.99 -32.05 5.26
N ALA A 266 25.77 -32.59 5.32
CA ALA A 266 25.48 -33.80 6.10
C ALA A 266 26.05 -35.08 5.43
N SER A 267 26.02 -35.19 4.10
CA SER A 267 26.59 -36.33 3.38
C SER A 267 28.12 -36.39 3.48
N LYS A 268 28.82 -35.25 3.56
CA LYS A 268 30.29 -35.23 3.73
C LYS A 268 30.78 -35.65 5.12
N VAL A 269 29.90 -35.71 6.12
CA VAL A 269 30.25 -36.15 7.48
C VAL A 269 30.19 -37.68 7.62
N HIS A 270 29.49 -38.39 6.72
CA HIS A 270 29.39 -39.84 6.77
C HIS A 270 30.52 -40.59 6.04
N ASP A 271 31.24 -39.94 5.13
CA ASP A 271 32.39 -40.54 4.42
C ASP A 271 33.75 -40.30 5.15
N ALA A 272 33.74 -39.71 6.35
CA ALA A 272 34.95 -39.35 7.11
C ALA A 272 35.16 -40.16 8.41
N THR A 273 34.45 -41.29 8.58
CA THR A 273 34.61 -42.26 9.69
C THR A 273 34.80 -43.65 9.13
#